data_AF-A0A0X3PMG6-F1
#
_entry.id   AF-A0A0X3PMG6-F1
#
_cell.length_a   1.000
_cell.length_b   1.000
_cell.length_c   1.000
_cell.angle_alpha   90.00
_cell.angle_beta   90.00
_cell.angle_gamma   90.00
#
_symmetry.space_group_name_H-M   'P 1'
#
loop_
_entity.id
_entity.type
_entity.pdbx_description
1 polymer ?
#
loop_
_entity_poly.entity_id
_entity_poly.type
_entity_poly.pdbx_seq_one_letter_code
_entity_poly.pdbx_strand_id
1 'polypeptide(L)'
;ACCWYSLLAYPQKDSSMKFVTLIVLLLAAVVLSSAAKHTAVISGSKSFLEGIPTTCIEYIKGLIKWEIIVTSKKDIDWIISWTNSTTCSKCISSKVTKEDIYDCMTCLLPHKDHIIKLPGCHVCLNDIKNAQKVCKRCLTEVIYVTESVICVVEAKVRKTMLLLEFGV
;
A
#
# COMPACT_ATOMS: atom_id res chain seq x y z
N ALA A 1 -0.94 13.16 -14.90
CA ALA A 1 0.17 12.44 -15.56
C ALA A 1 1.08 11.90 -14.46
N CYS A 2 0.96 10.62 -14.10
CA CYS A 2 1.88 9.97 -13.17
C CYS A 2 2.37 8.68 -13.84
N CYS A 3 3.70 8.59 -13.95
CA CYS A 3 4.45 7.77 -14.87
C CYS A 3 4.60 6.30 -14.43
N TRP A 4 4.76 5.46 -15.47
CA TRP A 4 5.45 4.17 -15.50
C TRP A 4 6.81 4.16 -14.78
N TYR A 5 7.13 3.06 -14.07
CA TYR A 5 8.18 2.09 -14.46
C TYR A 5 8.24 0.88 -13.51
N SER A 6 8.81 -0.21 -14.04
CA SER A 6 8.78 -1.59 -13.57
C SER A 6 9.97 -2.03 -12.70
N LEU A 7 9.84 -3.24 -12.11
CA LEU A 7 10.90 -4.24 -11.75
C LEU A 7 11.75 -3.91 -10.48
N LEU A 8 12.19 -4.82 -9.59
CA LEU A 8 12.33 -6.28 -9.56
C LEU A 8 12.50 -6.79 -8.10
N ALA A 9 12.40 -8.12 -7.96
CA ALA A 9 12.51 -8.98 -6.77
C ALA A 9 13.85 -8.94 -6.01
N TYR A 10 13.90 -9.44 -4.76
CA TYR A 10 15.09 -10.14 -4.20
C TYR A 10 14.69 -11.23 -3.17
N PRO A 11 15.48 -12.31 -3.03
CA PRO A 11 15.05 -13.61 -2.51
C PRO A 11 15.57 -13.95 -1.10
N GLN A 12 15.06 -15.07 -0.61
CA GLN A 12 15.24 -15.73 0.68
C GLN A 12 16.37 -16.78 0.63
N LYS A 13 17.38 -16.73 1.53
CA LYS A 13 18.08 -17.94 2.05
C LYS A 13 19.02 -17.71 3.26
N ASP A 14 18.78 -18.52 4.31
CA ASP A 14 19.61 -19.04 5.42
C ASP A 14 20.80 -18.24 6.01
N SER A 15 20.62 -17.77 7.26
CA SER A 15 21.69 -17.73 8.28
C SER A 15 21.10 -17.56 9.70
N SER A 16 20.47 -18.61 10.20
CA SER A 16 19.49 -18.57 11.32
C SER A 16 20.06 -18.57 12.74
N MET A 17 21.38 -18.64 12.98
CA MET A 17 21.92 -18.72 14.36
C MET A 17 22.71 -17.50 14.84
N LYS A 18 23.15 -16.60 13.94
CA LYS A 18 23.83 -15.34 14.30
C LYS A 18 22.85 -14.17 14.48
N PHE A 19 21.68 -14.26 13.83
CA PHE A 19 20.63 -13.25 13.90
C PHE A 19 19.98 -13.18 15.30
N VAL A 20 19.80 -14.32 15.96
CA VAL A 20 19.12 -14.39 17.26
C VAL A 20 19.96 -13.72 18.36
N THR A 21 21.28 -13.91 18.36
CA THR A 21 22.19 -13.26 19.32
C THR A 21 22.27 -11.75 19.12
N LEU A 22 22.23 -11.29 17.87
CA LEU A 22 22.14 -9.87 17.52
C LEU A 22 20.80 -9.26 17.97
N ILE A 23 19.69 -9.98 17.81
CA ILE A 23 18.36 -9.53 18.27
C ILE A 23 18.31 -9.42 19.80
N VAL A 24 18.89 -10.36 20.54
CA VAL A 24 18.94 -10.29 22.02
C VAL A 24 19.82 -9.14 22.51
N LEU A 25 20.95 -8.89 21.86
CA LEU A 25 21.81 -7.73 22.17
C LEU A 25 21.15 -6.39 21.82
N LEU A 26 20.42 -6.32 20.70
CA LEU A 26 19.64 -5.15 20.32
C LEU A 26 18.48 -4.89 21.29
N LEU A 27 17.78 -5.93 21.75
CA LEU A 27 16.73 -5.81 22.74
C LEU A 27 17.27 -5.38 24.11
N ALA A 28 18.43 -5.89 24.53
CA ALA A 28 19.09 -5.45 25.77
C ALA A 28 19.53 -3.98 25.70
N ALA A 29 20.00 -3.50 24.53
CA ALA A 29 20.32 -2.09 24.31
C ALA A 29 19.07 -1.18 24.34
N VAL A 30 17.93 -1.66 23.83
CA VAL A 30 16.63 -0.95 23.88
C VAL A 30 16.11 -0.85 25.31
N VAL A 31 16.29 -1.90 26.13
CA VAL A 31 15.87 -1.87 27.55
C VAL A 31 16.78 -0.94 28.37
N LEU A 32 18.11 -0.93 28.15
CA LEU A 32 19.01 0.00 28.85
C LEU A 32 18.82 1.47 28.44
N SER A 33 18.37 1.74 27.21
CA SER A 33 18.06 3.11 26.76
C SER A 33 16.71 3.63 27.26
N SER A 34 15.84 2.76 27.78
CA SER A 34 14.55 3.15 28.38
C SER A 34 14.64 3.66 29.82
N ALA A 35 15.78 3.50 30.50
CA ALA A 35 16.00 3.95 31.88
C ALA A 35 16.76 5.29 32.00
N ALA A 36 17.29 5.82 30.90
CA ALA A 36 18.03 7.07 30.90
C ALA A 36 17.34 8.14 30.04
N LYS A 37 16.67 9.07 30.73
CA LYS A 37 16.21 10.39 30.28
C LYS A 37 14.82 10.45 29.63
N HIS A 38 13.82 10.53 30.51
CA HIS A 38 12.80 11.56 30.34
C HIS A 38 13.48 12.94 30.25
N THR A 39 12.95 13.82 29.38
CA THR A 39 13.38 15.21 29.07
C THR A 39 14.55 15.40 28.08
N ALA A 40 14.31 15.02 26.82
CA ALA A 40 14.83 15.73 25.63
C ALA A 40 13.95 15.39 24.41
N VAL A 41 12.66 15.72 24.49
CA VAL A 41 11.71 15.56 23.39
C VAL A 41 11.55 16.93 22.72
N ILE A 42 11.84 16.96 21.41
CA ILE A 42 11.54 18.01 20.42
C ILE A 42 12.41 19.28 20.48
N SER A 43 13.59 19.23 19.83
CA SER A 43 14.23 20.45 19.28
C SER A 43 15.20 20.19 18.11
N GLY A 44 15.41 18.94 17.67
CA GLY A 44 16.46 18.58 16.70
C GLY A 44 16.00 17.88 15.41
N SER A 45 14.69 17.73 15.20
CA SER A 45 14.13 16.94 14.10
C SER A 45 14.20 17.67 12.75
N LYS A 46 14.11 19.00 12.74
CA LYS A 46 14.27 19.80 11.50
C LYS A 46 15.67 19.66 10.89
N SER A 47 16.71 19.68 11.72
CA SER A 47 18.11 19.48 11.31
C SER A 47 18.44 18.03 10.92
N PHE A 48 17.63 17.06 11.32
CA PHE A 48 17.86 15.65 10.99
C PHE A 48 17.53 15.36 9.52
N LEU A 49 16.45 15.93 8.98
CA LEU A 49 16.02 15.69 7.60
C LEU A 49 16.75 16.54 6.55
N GLU A 50 17.24 17.73 6.93
CA GLU A 50 18.04 18.58 6.03
C GLU A 50 19.36 17.92 5.59
N GLY A 51 19.87 16.93 6.35
CA GLY A 51 21.08 16.17 6.03
C GLY A 51 20.84 14.81 5.37
N ILE A 52 19.59 14.39 5.15
CA ILE A 52 19.28 13.05 4.62
C ILE A 52 19.23 13.08 3.08
N PRO A 53 19.95 12.17 2.38
CA PRO A 53 19.84 12.04 0.93
C PRO A 53 18.40 11.76 0.49
N THR A 54 18.01 12.31 -0.66
CA THR A 54 16.65 12.14 -1.23
C THR A 54 16.26 10.67 -1.43
N THR A 55 17.22 9.80 -1.71
CA THR A 55 17.02 8.35 -1.81
C THR A 55 16.53 7.72 -0.49
N CYS A 56 17.07 8.16 0.65
CA CYS A 56 16.62 7.72 1.97
C CYS A 56 15.22 8.26 2.30
N ILE A 57 14.89 9.49 1.85
CA ILE A 57 13.53 10.06 2.01
C ILE A 57 12.50 9.23 1.24
N GLU A 58 12.80 8.81 0.01
CA GLU A 58 11.91 7.93 -0.76
C GLU A 58 11.76 6.55 -0.12
N TYR A 59 12.84 6.01 0.46
CA TYR A 59 12.76 4.77 1.24
C TYR A 59 11.86 4.91 2.47
N ILE A 60 11.99 6.01 3.23
CA ILE A 60 11.14 6.30 4.39
C ILE A 60 9.66 6.44 3.98
N LYS A 61 9.37 7.14 2.87
CA LYS A 61 8.01 7.21 2.31
C LYS A 61 7.46 5.82 1.99
N GLY A 62 8.28 4.95 1.42
CA GLY A 62 7.94 3.56 1.14
C GLY A 62 7.58 2.79 2.41
N LEU A 63 8.38 2.93 3.47
CA LEU A 63 8.11 2.30 4.77
C LEU A 63 6.83 2.81 5.42
N ILE A 64 6.61 4.13 5.43
CA ILE A 64 5.38 4.72 5.96
C ILE A 64 4.16 4.21 5.19
N LYS A 65 4.25 4.16 3.85
CA LYS A 65 3.17 3.63 3.00
C LYS A 65 2.88 2.16 3.32
N TRP A 66 3.92 1.34 3.47
CA TRP A 66 3.78 -0.07 3.84
C TRP A 66 3.14 -0.23 5.22
N GLU A 67 3.59 0.53 6.22
CA GLU A 67 3.03 0.50 7.58
C GLU A 67 1.54 0.87 7.58
N ILE A 68 1.16 1.93 6.86
CA ILE A 68 -0.26 2.33 6.71
C ILE A 68 -1.08 1.19 6.10
N ILE A 69 -0.56 0.49 5.09
CA ILE A 69 -1.26 -0.62 4.43
C ILE A 69 -1.45 -1.78 5.42
N VAL A 70 -0.37 -2.26 6.04
CA VAL A 70 -0.40 -3.42 6.95
C VAL A 70 -1.26 -3.14 8.19
N THR A 71 -1.21 -1.94 8.74
CA THR A 71 -2.03 -1.53 9.89
C THR A 71 -3.51 -1.34 9.55
N SER A 72 -3.84 -1.10 8.28
CA SER A 72 -5.23 -0.95 7.80
C SER A 72 -5.96 -2.29 7.66
N LYS A 73 -5.31 -3.42 8.01
CA LYS A 73 -5.87 -4.78 7.92
C LYS A 73 -6.27 -5.15 6.48
N LYS A 74 -6.97 -6.29 6.34
CA LYS A 74 -7.48 -6.85 5.07
C LYS A 74 -8.34 -5.89 4.22
N ASP A 75 -8.67 -4.70 4.71
CA ASP A 75 -9.52 -3.72 4.02
C ASP A 75 -8.80 -3.02 2.86
N ILE A 76 -7.47 -2.91 2.91
CA ILE A 76 -6.64 -2.27 1.85
C ILE A 76 -5.78 -3.27 1.09
N ASP A 77 -5.41 -4.40 1.70
CA ASP A 77 -4.53 -5.40 1.10
C ASP A 77 -5.06 -5.93 -0.26
N TRP A 78 -6.37 -6.15 -0.37
CA TRP A 78 -6.97 -6.61 -1.63
C TRP A 78 -6.81 -5.58 -2.75
N ILE A 79 -6.86 -4.28 -2.41
CA ILE A 79 -6.67 -3.17 -3.35
C ILE A 79 -5.25 -3.23 -3.91
N ILE A 80 -4.26 -3.32 -3.03
CA ILE A 80 -2.85 -3.41 -3.43
C ILE A 80 -2.57 -4.67 -4.27
N SER A 81 -3.16 -5.80 -3.89
CA SER A 81 -3.02 -7.07 -4.59
C SER A 81 -3.47 -6.98 -6.06
N TRP A 82 -4.68 -6.48 -6.32
CA TRP A 82 -5.19 -6.41 -7.70
C TRP A 82 -4.52 -5.30 -8.52
N THR A 83 -4.10 -4.19 -7.89
CA THR A 83 -3.41 -3.10 -8.58
C THR A 83 -1.99 -3.46 -9.02
N ASN A 84 -1.33 -4.40 -8.34
CA ASN A 84 0.07 -4.78 -8.60
C ASN A 84 0.23 -5.79 -9.76
N SER A 85 -0.85 -6.43 -10.20
CA SER A 85 -0.80 -7.29 -11.37
C SER A 85 -0.67 -6.45 -12.64
N THR A 86 0.32 -6.72 -13.49
CA THR A 86 0.54 -6.02 -14.77
C THR A 86 -0.64 -6.15 -15.73
N THR A 87 -1.39 -7.26 -15.63
CA THR A 87 -2.61 -7.47 -16.42
C THR A 87 -3.76 -6.62 -15.88
N CYS A 88 -3.91 -6.57 -14.56
CA CYS A 88 -5.03 -5.92 -13.88
C CYS A 88 -4.82 -4.41 -13.69
N SER A 89 -3.58 -3.92 -13.71
CA SER A 89 -3.27 -2.51 -13.56
C SER A 89 -3.84 -1.65 -14.69
N LYS A 90 -3.99 -2.24 -15.90
CA LYS A 90 -4.65 -1.61 -17.05
C LYS A 90 -6.11 -1.22 -16.75
N CYS A 91 -6.77 -1.95 -15.86
CA CYS A 91 -8.16 -1.74 -15.48
C CYS A 91 -8.38 -0.52 -14.60
N ILE A 92 -7.31 0.05 -14.05
CA ILE A 92 -7.36 1.28 -13.23
C ILE A 92 -7.11 2.51 -14.12
N SER A 93 -6.81 2.32 -15.41
CA SER A 93 -6.62 3.43 -16.34
C SER A 93 -7.95 4.07 -16.75
N SER A 94 -7.92 5.36 -17.09
CA SER A 94 -9.09 6.12 -17.54
C SER A 94 -9.67 5.69 -18.90
N LYS A 95 -9.18 4.60 -19.50
CA LYS A 95 -9.53 4.13 -20.85
C LYS A 95 -9.95 2.66 -20.90
N VAL A 96 -10.62 2.16 -19.87
CA VAL A 96 -11.25 0.81 -19.92
C VAL A 96 -12.33 0.81 -21.00
N THR A 97 -12.13 0.01 -22.05
CA THR A 97 -13.13 -0.18 -23.11
C THR A 97 -14.13 -1.27 -22.72
N LYS A 98 -15.12 -1.56 -23.58
CA LYS A 98 -16.10 -2.61 -23.28
C LYS A 98 -15.45 -4.00 -23.28
N GLU A 99 -14.45 -4.17 -24.12
CA GLU A 99 -13.71 -5.41 -24.33
C GLU A 99 -12.87 -5.74 -23.09
N ASP A 100 -12.34 -4.73 -22.41
CA ASP A 100 -11.52 -4.88 -21.19
C ASP A 100 -12.35 -5.31 -19.96
N ILE A 101 -13.67 -5.10 -19.95
CA ILE A 101 -14.51 -5.34 -18.77
C ILE A 101 -14.40 -6.78 -18.27
N TYR A 102 -14.40 -7.75 -19.19
CA TYR A 102 -14.34 -9.16 -18.83
C TYR A 102 -13.01 -9.51 -18.15
N ASP A 103 -11.89 -9.06 -18.72
CA ASP A 103 -10.55 -9.30 -18.19
C ASP A 103 -10.37 -8.60 -16.84
N CYS A 104 -10.86 -7.37 -16.72
CA CYS A 104 -10.83 -6.60 -15.48
C CYS A 104 -11.68 -7.21 -14.37
N MET A 105 -12.86 -7.74 -14.69
CA MET A 105 -13.66 -8.46 -13.70
C MET A 105 -13.03 -9.79 -13.29
N THR A 106 -12.34 -10.45 -14.21
CA THR A 106 -11.59 -11.69 -13.92
C THR A 106 -10.45 -11.43 -12.92
N CYS A 107 -9.77 -10.30 -13.04
CA CYS A 107 -8.77 -9.85 -12.06
C CYS A 107 -9.32 -9.69 -10.63
N LEU A 108 -10.61 -9.42 -10.50
CA LEU A 108 -11.26 -9.14 -9.22
C LEU A 108 -11.90 -10.39 -8.58
N LEU A 109 -11.99 -11.51 -9.31
CA LEU A 109 -12.54 -12.76 -8.80
C LEU A 109 -11.88 -13.26 -7.49
N PRO A 110 -10.54 -13.21 -7.33
CA PRO A 110 -9.90 -13.59 -6.06
C PRO A 110 -10.35 -12.72 -4.87
N HIS A 111 -10.90 -11.54 -5.15
CA HIS A 111 -11.31 -10.55 -4.16
C HIS A 111 -12.83 -10.39 -4.10
N LYS A 112 -13.60 -11.37 -4.62
CA LYS A 112 -15.07 -11.32 -4.70
C LYS A 112 -15.73 -10.96 -3.36
N ASP A 113 -15.21 -11.46 -2.24
CA ASP A 113 -15.81 -11.25 -0.92
C ASP A 113 -15.69 -9.78 -0.46
N HIS A 114 -14.70 -9.05 -0.97
CA HIS A 114 -14.54 -7.61 -0.74
C HIS A 114 -15.45 -6.77 -1.64
N ILE A 115 -15.63 -7.19 -2.89
CA ILE A 115 -16.32 -6.38 -3.90
C ILE A 115 -17.80 -6.73 -4.10
N ILE A 116 -18.28 -7.89 -3.65
CA ILE A 116 -19.68 -8.34 -3.84
C ILE A 116 -20.71 -7.36 -3.26
N LYS A 117 -20.31 -6.62 -2.23
CA LYS A 117 -21.14 -5.61 -1.56
C LYS A 117 -21.29 -4.32 -2.37
N LEU A 118 -20.46 -4.11 -3.39
CA LEU A 118 -20.49 -2.91 -4.22
C LEU A 118 -21.64 -2.95 -5.24
N PRO A 119 -22.18 -1.79 -5.65
CA PRO A 119 -23.31 -1.71 -6.56
C PRO A 119 -23.09 -2.47 -7.87
N GLY A 120 -23.99 -3.41 -8.16
CA GLY A 120 -23.93 -4.22 -9.39
C GLY A 120 -22.92 -5.37 -9.35
N CYS A 121 -22.04 -5.46 -8.34
CA CYS A 121 -21.04 -6.53 -8.30
C CYS A 121 -21.62 -7.90 -8.00
N HIS A 122 -22.64 -8.01 -7.14
CA HIS A 122 -23.31 -9.29 -6.89
C HIS A 122 -23.88 -9.96 -8.15
N VAL A 123 -24.53 -9.19 -9.03
CA VAL A 123 -25.06 -9.70 -10.31
C VAL A 123 -23.93 -9.96 -11.29
N CYS A 124 -22.95 -9.04 -11.40
CA CYS A 124 -21.83 -9.22 -12.31
C CYS A 124 -21.02 -10.48 -12.00
N LEU A 125 -20.67 -10.73 -10.73
CA LEU A 125 -19.82 -11.85 -10.33
C LEU A 125 -20.49 -13.21 -10.53
N ASN A 126 -21.83 -13.25 -10.57
CA ASN A 126 -22.59 -14.47 -10.86
C ASN A 126 -22.66 -14.77 -12.37
N ASP A 127 -22.58 -13.75 -13.22
CA ASP A 127 -22.62 -13.91 -14.69
C ASP A 127 -21.79 -12.84 -15.42
N ILE A 128 -20.46 -12.97 -15.32
CA ILE A 128 -19.51 -11.98 -15.87
C ILE A 128 -19.62 -11.87 -17.40
N LYS A 129 -19.98 -12.98 -18.08
CA LYS A 129 -20.00 -13.05 -19.54
C LYS A 129 -21.22 -12.34 -20.13
N ASN A 130 -22.40 -12.48 -19.50
CA ASN A 130 -23.63 -11.96 -20.08
C ASN A 130 -24.08 -10.62 -19.46
N ALA A 131 -23.57 -10.25 -18.28
CA ALA A 131 -24.00 -9.06 -17.55
C ALA A 131 -23.14 -7.80 -17.84
N GLN A 132 -22.67 -7.59 -19.07
CA GLN A 132 -21.67 -6.55 -19.41
C GLN A 132 -22.01 -5.15 -18.87
N LYS A 133 -23.26 -4.69 -18.98
CA LYS A 133 -23.66 -3.36 -18.46
C LYS A 133 -23.55 -3.27 -16.93
N VAL A 134 -23.91 -4.35 -16.24
CA VAL A 134 -23.87 -4.44 -14.78
C VAL A 134 -22.42 -4.59 -14.31
N CYS A 135 -21.61 -5.37 -15.03
CA CYS A 135 -20.18 -5.47 -14.82
C CYS A 135 -19.43 -4.17 -15.05
N LYS A 136 -19.83 -3.37 -16.04
CA LYS A 136 -19.28 -2.01 -16.22
C LYS A 136 -19.50 -1.15 -14.98
N ARG A 137 -20.72 -1.19 -14.42
CA ARG A 137 -21.05 -0.44 -13.20
C ARG A 137 -20.22 -0.95 -12.03
N CYS A 138 -20.21 -2.26 -11.79
CA CYS A 138 -19.39 -2.88 -10.75
C CYS A 138 -17.92 -2.47 -10.85
N LEU A 139 -17.33 -2.58 -12.04
CA LEU A 139 -15.94 -2.22 -12.28
C LEU A 139 -15.67 -0.75 -11.99
N THR A 140 -16.59 0.14 -12.38
CA THR A 140 -16.49 1.57 -12.09
C THR A 140 -16.48 1.85 -10.57
N GLU A 141 -17.34 1.17 -9.82
CA GLU A 141 -17.37 1.28 -8.35
C GLU A 141 -16.07 0.75 -7.71
N VAL A 142 -15.54 -0.37 -8.21
CA VAL A 142 -14.28 -0.95 -7.72
C VAL A 142 -13.10 -0.01 -8.00
N ILE A 143 -13.04 0.58 -9.20
CA ILE A 143 -12.03 1.57 -9.56
C ILE A 143 -12.14 2.79 -8.64
N TYR A 144 -13.35 3.32 -8.45
CA TYR A 144 -13.57 4.47 -7.58
C TYR A 144 -13.13 4.22 -6.13
N VAL A 145 -13.48 3.06 -5.57
CA VAL A 145 -13.02 2.65 -4.23
C VAL A 145 -11.49 2.54 -4.19
N THR A 146 -10.90 1.96 -5.22
CA THR A 146 -9.44 1.79 -5.33
C THR A 146 -8.73 3.13 -5.38
N GLU A 147 -9.16 4.06 -6.24
CA GLU A 147 -8.60 5.41 -6.34
C GLU A 147 -8.76 6.17 -5.02
N SER A 148 -9.93 6.06 -4.38
CA SER A 148 -10.19 6.70 -3.10
C SER A 148 -9.25 6.20 -2.00
N VAL A 149 -9.03 4.89 -1.91
CA VAL A 149 -8.12 4.31 -0.92
C VAL A 149 -6.67 4.68 -1.20
N ILE A 150 -6.22 4.62 -2.46
CA ILE A 150 -4.87 5.05 -2.84
C ILE A 150 -4.66 6.52 -2.43
N CYS A 151 -5.61 7.40 -2.72
CA CYS A 151 -5.55 8.80 -2.36
C CYS A 151 -5.45 9.01 -0.83
N VAL A 152 -6.25 8.28 -0.05
CA VAL A 152 -6.20 8.34 1.42
C VAL A 152 -4.85 7.88 1.97
N VAL A 153 -4.29 6.80 1.41
CA VAL A 153 -2.96 6.31 1.81
C VAL A 153 -1.90 7.35 1.51
N GLU A 154 -1.90 7.94 0.31
CA GLU A 154 -0.94 8.98 -0.08
C GLU A 154 -1.06 10.24 0.79
N ALA A 155 -2.29 10.66 1.12
CA ALA A 155 -2.52 11.78 2.01
C ALA A 155 -1.96 11.52 3.42
N LYS A 156 -2.14 10.29 3.94
CA LYS A 156 -1.56 9.89 5.24
C LYS A 156 -0.04 9.87 5.18
N VAL A 157 0.58 9.32 4.13
CA VAL A 157 2.03 9.34 3.94
C VAL A 157 2.55 10.76 3.94
N ARG A 158 1.93 11.65 3.16
CA ARG A 158 2.31 13.07 3.09
C ARG A 158 2.20 13.76 4.45
N LYS A 159 1.11 13.52 5.19
CA LYS A 159 0.94 14.07 6.54
C LYS A 159 2.05 13.59 7.48
N THR A 160 2.36 12.31 7.49
CA THR A 160 3.44 11.76 8.34
C THR A 160 4.80 12.34 7.96
N MET A 161 5.11 12.46 6.67
CA MET A 161 6.35 13.09 6.20
C MET A 161 6.46 14.54 6.69
N LEU A 162 5.39 15.32 6.58
CA LEU A 162 5.37 16.71 7.08
C LEU A 162 5.58 16.76 8.60
N LEU A 163 4.96 15.86 9.37
CA LEU A 163 5.17 15.79 10.82
C LEU A 163 6.64 15.48 11.16
N LEU A 164 7.29 14.57 10.41
CA LEU A 164 8.71 14.29 10.57
C LEU A 164 9.57 15.52 10.25
N GLU A 165 9.25 16.27 9.19
CA GLU A 165 9.93 17.53 8.79
C GLU A 165 9.81 18.63 9.85
N PHE A 166 8.62 18.79 10.44
CA PHE A 166 8.39 19.76 11.51
C PHE A 166 8.85 19.26 12.87
N GLY A 167 9.07 17.96 13.00
CA GLY A 167 9.65 17.37 14.18
C GLY A 167 8.72 17.19 15.37
N VAL A 168 7.43 16.99 15.11
CA VAL A 168 6.34 16.91 16.08
C VAL A 168 5.86 15.47 16.24
#